data_AF-A0A0N4ZIS8-F1
#
_entry.id   AF-A0A0N4ZIS8-F1
#
_cell.length_a   1.000
_cell.length_b   1.000
_cell.length_c   1.000
_cell.angle_alpha   90.00
_cell.angle_beta   90.00
_cell.angle_gamma   90.00
#
_symmetry.space_group_name_H-M   'P 1'
#
loop_
_entity.id
_entity.type
_entity.pdbx_description
1 polymer ?
#
loop_
_entity_poly.entity_id
_entity_poly.type
_entity_poly.pdbx_seq_one_letter_code
_entity_poly.pdbx_strand_id
1 'polypeptide(L)'
;MLRYIITLLLTVYIVNGQVQNYEEFEIGSAIGECEQGFCPRSYTCYENKCFRMLKAASLTPLGPCFDNRCPANYECQENKCYPSYEIRVANH
;
A
#
# COMPACT_ATOMS: atom_id res chain seq x y z
N MET A 1 -8.00 -42.71 -18.43
CA MET A 1 -8.11 -41.40 -19.12
C MET A 1 -8.78 -40.33 -18.25
N LEU A 2 -10.04 -40.48 -17.85
CA LEU A 2 -10.79 -39.46 -17.09
C LEU A 2 -10.15 -39.05 -15.75
N ARG A 3 -9.61 -40.01 -14.99
CA ARG A 3 -8.94 -39.77 -13.70
C ARG A 3 -7.67 -38.93 -13.83
N TYR A 4 -6.98 -39.04 -14.97
CA TYR A 4 -5.76 -38.28 -15.28
C TYR A 4 -6.09 -36.82 -15.62
N ILE A 5 -7.21 -36.59 -16.32
CA ILE A 5 -7.72 -35.26 -16.64
C ILE A 5 -8.12 -34.52 -15.36
N ILE A 6 -8.82 -35.21 -14.44
CA ILE A 6 -9.22 -34.62 -13.14
C ILE A 6 -7.98 -34.21 -12.32
N THR A 7 -6.94 -35.06 -12.27
CA THR A 7 -5.71 -34.71 -11.56
C THR A 7 -4.99 -33.51 -12.17
N LEU A 8 -4.97 -33.38 -13.51
CA LEU A 8 -4.36 -32.24 -14.19
C LEU A 8 -5.10 -30.93 -13.92
N LEU A 9 -6.44 -30.96 -13.90
CA LEU A 9 -7.25 -29.78 -13.63
C LEU A 9 -7.09 -29.29 -12.19
N LEU A 10 -7.02 -30.21 -11.23
CA LEU A 10 -6.79 -29.87 -9.82
C LEU A 10 -5.40 -29.26 -9.60
N THR A 11 -4.36 -29.78 -10.26
CA THR A 11 -3.01 -29.20 -10.14
C THR A 11 -2.93 -27.83 -10.78
N VAL A 12 -3.59 -27.59 -11.93
CA VAL A 12 -3.66 -26.26 -12.56
C VAL A 12 -4.39 -25.27 -11.64
N TYR A 13 -5.48 -25.70 -11.00
CA TYR A 13 -6.22 -24.85 -10.07
C TYR A 13 -5.36 -24.38 -8.88
N ILE A 14 -4.55 -25.27 -8.30
CA ILE A 14 -3.69 -24.95 -7.15
C ILE A 14 -2.56 -23.98 -7.52
N VAL A 15 -1.97 -24.11 -8.73
CA VAL A 15 -0.86 -23.24 -9.16
C VAL A 15 -1.32 -21.80 -9.45
N ASN A 16 -2.56 -21.61 -9.93
CA ASN A 16 -3.10 -20.27 -10.21
C ASN A 16 -3.48 -19.48 -8.93
N GLY A 17 -3.50 -20.12 -7.76
CA GLY A 17 -3.99 -19.54 -6.51
C GLY A 17 -3.00 -18.64 -5.75
N GLN A 18 -1.84 -18.33 -6.30
CA GLN A 18 -0.82 -17.48 -5.65
C GLN A 18 -0.48 -16.29 -6.56
N VAL A 19 -1.47 -15.49 -6.93
CA VAL A 19 -1.21 -14.11 -7.31
C VAL A 19 -0.83 -13.40 -6.02
N GLN A 20 0.45 -13.10 -5.91
CA GLN A 20 1.04 -12.40 -4.79
C GLN A 20 0.24 -11.13 -4.51
N ASN A 21 -0.17 -10.97 -3.27
CA ASN A 21 -0.52 -9.69 -2.68
C ASN A 21 0.76 -8.84 -2.70
N TYR A 22 1.08 -8.25 -3.84
CA TYR A 22 2.05 -7.18 -3.91
C TYR A 22 1.32 -5.97 -3.35
N GLU A 23 1.66 -5.56 -2.13
CA GLU A 23 1.32 -4.21 -1.69
C GLU A 23 2.01 -3.26 -2.67
N GLU A 24 1.21 -2.66 -3.55
CA GLU A 24 1.67 -1.66 -4.50
C GLU A 24 2.23 -0.50 -3.67
N PHE A 25 3.56 -0.39 -3.67
CA PHE A 25 4.28 0.61 -2.89
C PHE A 25 4.11 1.97 -3.58
N GLU A 26 3.18 2.77 -3.10
CA GLU A 26 3.01 4.14 -3.58
C GLU A 26 4.17 5.02 -3.11
N ILE A 27 4.98 5.48 -4.07
CA ILE A 27 6.09 6.39 -3.84
C ILE A 27 5.50 7.80 -3.65
N GLY A 28 5.61 8.37 -2.43
CA GLY A 28 5.18 9.75 -2.16
C GLY A 28 6.01 10.80 -2.90
N SER A 29 5.74 12.09 -2.67
CA SER A 29 6.53 13.17 -3.30
C SER A 29 8.01 13.16 -2.87
N ALA A 30 8.90 13.42 -3.83
CA ALA A 30 10.33 13.58 -3.56
C ALA A 30 10.57 14.85 -2.74
N ILE A 31 11.42 14.76 -1.71
CA ILE A 31 11.76 15.90 -0.84
C ILE A 31 13.15 16.50 -1.15
N GLY A 32 13.98 15.82 -1.94
CA GLY A 32 15.34 16.24 -2.24
C GLY A 32 16.17 15.12 -2.85
N GLU A 33 17.46 15.39 -3.07
CA GLU A 33 18.44 14.40 -3.52
C GLU A 33 18.94 13.54 -2.35
N CYS A 34 19.52 12.39 -2.66
CA CYS A 34 20.16 11.56 -1.65
C CYS A 34 21.54 12.12 -1.28
N GLU A 35 21.80 12.31 0.00
CA GLU A 35 23.13 12.68 0.48
C GLU A 35 23.95 11.41 0.70
N GLN A 36 24.91 11.16 -0.20
CA GLN A 36 25.76 9.95 -0.15
C GLN A 36 24.96 8.63 -0.14
N GLY A 37 23.78 8.62 -0.77
CA GLY A 37 22.88 7.47 -0.79
C GLY A 37 21.96 7.36 0.43
N PHE A 38 22.00 8.33 1.35
CA PHE A 38 21.15 8.38 2.54
C PHE A 38 20.08 9.47 2.44
N CYS A 39 18.99 9.24 3.17
CA CYS A 39 17.89 10.19 3.32
C CYS A 39 17.57 10.39 4.81
N PRO A 40 16.85 11.47 5.16
CA PRO A 40 16.35 11.68 6.52
C PRO A 40 15.50 10.50 7.03
N ARG A 41 15.31 10.41 8.35
CA ARG A 41 14.51 9.32 8.95
C ARG A 41 13.12 9.24 8.31
N SER A 42 12.68 8.02 7.99
CA SER A 42 11.40 7.71 7.32
C SER A 42 11.32 8.03 5.82
N TYR A 43 12.47 8.29 5.18
CA TYR A 43 12.59 8.45 3.73
C TYR A 43 13.50 7.36 3.14
N THR A 44 13.32 7.06 1.86
CA THR A 44 14.14 6.09 1.13
C THR A 44 14.71 6.71 -0.13
N CYS A 45 15.99 6.44 -0.37
CA CYS A 45 16.67 6.84 -1.58
C CYS A 45 16.28 5.91 -2.73
N TYR A 46 15.64 6.45 -3.75
CA TYR A 46 15.35 5.76 -5.01
C TYR A 46 15.73 6.70 -6.15
N GLU A 47 16.46 6.21 -7.15
CA GLU A 47 16.90 7.03 -8.30
C GLU A 47 17.50 8.41 -7.92
N ASN A 48 18.39 8.43 -6.92
CA ASN A 48 19.03 9.64 -6.39
C ASN A 48 18.08 10.69 -5.78
N LYS A 49 16.84 10.30 -5.47
CA LYS A 49 15.86 11.15 -4.79
C LYS A 49 15.36 10.51 -3.50
N CYS A 50 15.14 11.35 -2.50
CA CYS A 50 14.55 10.95 -1.24
C CYS A 50 13.03 11.00 -1.33
N PHE A 51 12.40 9.85 -1.23
CA PHE A 51 10.96 9.71 -1.23
C PHE A 51 10.46 9.37 0.16
N ARG A 52 9.33 9.98 0.54
CA ARG A 52 8.64 9.56 1.76
C ARG A 52 8.08 8.18 1.48
N MET A 53 8.49 7.19 2.26
CA MET A 53 7.77 5.93 2.27
C MET A 53 6.38 6.25 2.80
N LEU A 54 5.40 6.30 1.91
CA LEU A 54 4.03 6.11 2.35
C LEU A 54 4.06 4.67 2.81
N LYS A 55 4.05 4.49 4.14
CA LYS A 55 3.75 3.20 4.74
C LYS A 55 2.48 2.80 4.03
N ALA A 56 2.52 1.75 3.18
CA ALA A 56 1.34 1.25 2.46
C ALA A 56 0.22 1.34 3.47
N ALA A 57 -0.69 2.28 3.25
CA ALA A 57 -1.57 2.76 4.29
C ALA A 57 -2.27 1.50 4.73
N SER A 58 -1.90 1.00 5.92
CA SER A 58 -2.41 -0.28 6.34
C SER A 58 -3.90 -0.06 6.29
N LEU A 59 -4.59 -0.80 5.41
CA LEU A 59 -6.05 -0.74 5.29
C LEU A 59 -6.70 -1.14 6.63
N THR A 60 -5.88 -1.49 7.62
CA THR A 60 -6.22 -1.54 9.03
C THR A 60 -6.77 -0.19 9.53
N PRO A 61 -8.03 -0.18 9.98
CA PRO A 61 -8.61 1.00 10.60
C PRO A 61 -7.88 1.32 11.91
N LEU A 62 -7.71 2.61 12.21
CA LEU A 62 -7.15 3.06 13.49
C LEU A 62 -8.06 2.69 14.67
N GLY A 63 -9.37 2.69 14.46
CA GLY A 63 -10.39 2.49 15.47
C GLY A 63 -11.77 2.95 14.98
N PRO A 64 -12.80 2.96 15.85
CA PRO A 64 -14.11 3.50 15.51
C PRO A 64 -14.07 5.02 15.36
N CYS A 65 -15.04 5.57 14.65
CA CYS A 65 -15.23 7.02 14.59
C CYS A 65 -15.82 7.54 15.91
N PHE A 66 -15.51 8.79 16.26
CA PHE A 66 -16.17 9.50 17.35
C PHE A 66 -16.94 10.68 16.75
N ASP A 67 -18.27 10.68 16.85
CA ASP A 67 -19.15 11.68 16.22
C ASP A 67 -18.88 11.91 14.72
N ASN A 68 -18.69 10.83 13.96
CA ASN A 68 -18.32 10.84 12.53
C ASN A 68 -17.00 11.57 12.23
N ARG A 69 -16.12 11.70 13.23
CA ARG A 69 -14.81 12.33 13.10
C ARG A 69 -13.70 11.33 13.42
N CYS A 70 -12.56 11.60 12.78
CA CYS A 70 -11.32 10.87 12.97
C CYS A 70 -10.17 11.88 13.17
N PRO A 71 -9.01 11.43 13.70
CA PRO A 71 -7.81 12.25 13.78
C PRO A 71 -7.35 12.76 12.40
N ALA A 72 -6.48 13.77 12.38
CA ALA A 72 -5.97 14.33 11.14
C ALA A 72 -5.35 13.25 10.22
N ASN A 73 -5.64 13.34 8.91
CA ASN A 73 -5.29 12.37 7.87
C ASN A 73 -6.01 11.01 7.98
N TYR A 74 -7.17 10.97 8.64
CA TYR A 74 -8.08 9.83 8.65
C TYR A 74 -9.51 10.26 8.31
N GLU A 75 -10.21 9.41 7.58
CA GLU A 75 -11.61 9.56 7.22
C GLU A 75 -12.47 8.47 7.84
N CYS A 76 -13.70 8.84 8.21
CA CYS A 76 -14.67 7.90 8.75
C CYS A 76 -15.37 7.16 7.60
N GLN A 77 -15.07 5.88 7.44
CA GLN A 77 -15.73 4.98 6.49
C GLN A 77 -16.30 3.79 7.28
N GLU A 78 -17.58 3.48 7.10
CA GLU A 78 -18.23 2.35 7.80
C GLU A 78 -18.02 2.34 9.34
N ASN A 79 -18.12 3.52 9.97
CA ASN A 79 -17.89 3.72 11.42
C ASN A 79 -16.45 3.39 11.89
N LYS A 80 -15.48 3.39 10.97
CA LYS A 80 -14.06 3.17 11.26
C LYS A 80 -13.20 4.26 10.63
N CYS A 81 -12.12 4.60 11.30
CA CYS A 81 -11.16 5.59 10.83
C CYS A 81 -10.11 4.94 9.94
N TYR A 82 -10.20 5.19 8.64
CA TYR A 82 -9.22 4.78 7.64
C TYR A 82 -8.29 5.94 7.28
N PRO A 83 -7.02 5.69 6.93
CA PRO A 83 -6.12 6.76 6.50
C PRO A 83 -6.68 7.48 5.27
N SER A 84 -6.95 8.79 5.39
CA SER A 84 -7.32 9.64 4.28
C SER A 84 -6.05 10.17 3.63
N TYR A 85 -5.39 9.34 2.82
CA TYR A 85 -4.37 9.87 1.94
C TYR A 85 -5.11 10.60 0.81
N GLU A 86 -5.42 11.88 1.03
CA GLU A 86 -5.55 12.81 -0.08
C GLU A 86 -4.20 12.72 -0.82
N ILE A 87 -4.17 11.99 -1.94
CA ILE A 87 -3.11 12.19 -2.92
C ILE A 87 -3.27 13.63 -3.37
N ARG A 88 -2.62 14.55 -2.68
CA ARG A 88 -2.32 15.87 -3.23
C ARG A 88 -1.30 15.62 -4.32
N VAL A 89 -1.80 15.15 -5.46
CA VAL A 89 -1.11 15.34 -6.73
C VAL A 89 -1.01 16.85 -6.84
N ALA A 90 0.18 17.38 -6.57
CA ALA A 90 0.50 18.74 -6.95
C ALA A 90 0.44 18.75 -8.49
N ASN A 91 -0.76 18.99 -9.03
CA ASN A 91 -0.93 19.31 -10.43
C ASN A 91 -0.39 20.72 -10.62
N HIS A 92 0.81 20.75 -11.21
CA HIS A 92 1.43 21.79 -12.04
C HIS A 92 1.06 23.26 -11.79
#